data_AF-A0A929JXR7-F1
#
_entry.id   AF-A0A929JXR7-F1
#
_cell.length_a   1.000
_cell.length_b   1.000
_cell.length_c   1.000
_cell.angle_alpha   90.00
_cell.angle_beta   90.00
_cell.angle_gamma   90.00
#
_symmetry.space_group_name_H-M   'P 1'
#
loop_
_entity.id
_entity.type
_entity.pdbx_description
1 polymer ?
#
loop_
_entity_poly.entity_id
_entity_poly.type
_entity_poly.pdbx_seq_one_letter_code
_entity_poly.pdbx_strand_id
1 'polypeptide(L)'
;MIDLKRNCSCNLLISLLVLICLSGCYTTRVETKSGPGTEVRSKTVHSLFWGLVNKPQVITTPLCDSLGSKGMAEVTVKNNLGYSLITVVTLGIWSPMRVAWKCSKPCQMAGHLGGDDNNYALEIDNGTPLFPWPPPEFSARHVLKKKYFKDDKTLGDMNKTLENVLDPLNYSDRSYYYIPNGFALVTRIEQITKDGQSLNPPERWSVKASPMKNLSFPAYIKALLFPPDGHFRIIVFAVTDQPFNSSGRSVSQSTAMNWLHDGLNVLPDPIAKNKLSNNHNCTVLIYEFKKDVSKDAKLLNPGTLTGADHLIKSKLMKLFDHQ
;
A
#
# COMPACT_ATOMS: atom_id res chain seq x y z
N MET A 1 -22.26 -50.34 -53.69
CA MET A 1 -21.21 -50.30 -52.63
C MET A 1 -20.96 -48.86 -52.22
N ILE A 2 -21.97 -48.18 -51.67
CA ILE A 2 -21.91 -46.78 -51.21
C ILE A 2 -22.83 -46.70 -49.97
N ASP A 3 -22.45 -45.88 -48.99
CA ASP A 3 -23.25 -45.44 -47.84
C ASP A 3 -23.37 -46.34 -46.59
N LEU A 4 -22.25 -46.76 -45.98
CA LEU A 4 -22.25 -47.04 -44.53
C LEU A 4 -21.15 -46.34 -43.72
N LYS A 5 -20.07 -45.85 -44.34
CA LYS A 5 -19.00 -45.12 -43.62
C LYS A 5 -19.30 -43.64 -43.35
N ARG A 6 -20.19 -43.01 -44.13
CA ARG A 6 -20.46 -41.57 -44.01
C ARG A 6 -21.33 -41.21 -42.80
N ASN A 7 -22.25 -42.09 -42.40
CA ASN A 7 -23.11 -41.88 -41.22
C ASN A 7 -22.39 -42.08 -39.88
N CYS A 8 -21.41 -42.98 -39.79
CA CYS A 8 -20.72 -43.25 -38.53
C CYS A 8 -19.75 -42.10 -38.15
N SER A 9 -19.02 -41.57 -39.13
CA SER A 9 -18.12 -40.42 -38.92
C SER A 9 -18.88 -39.13 -38.63
N CYS A 10 -20.05 -38.94 -39.26
CA CYS A 10 -20.90 -37.76 -39.03
C CYS A 10 -21.58 -37.82 -37.66
N ASN A 11 -22.10 -38.98 -37.23
CA ASN A 11 -22.67 -39.15 -35.88
C ASN A 11 -21.63 -39.02 -34.78
N LEU A 12 -20.39 -39.51 -34.98
CA LEU A 12 -19.31 -39.33 -34.01
C LEU A 12 -18.87 -37.85 -33.93
N LEU A 13 -18.78 -37.15 -35.05
CA LEU A 13 -18.51 -35.71 -35.07
C LEU A 13 -19.63 -34.92 -34.39
N ILE A 14 -20.90 -35.24 -34.67
CA ILE A 14 -22.06 -34.59 -34.07
C ILE A 14 -22.12 -34.88 -32.56
N SER A 15 -21.88 -36.12 -32.11
CA SER A 15 -21.79 -36.44 -30.67
C SER A 15 -20.62 -35.71 -29.99
N LEU A 16 -19.47 -35.58 -30.65
CA LEU A 16 -18.33 -34.82 -30.11
C LEU A 16 -18.63 -33.32 -30.06
N LEU A 17 -19.30 -32.78 -31.09
CA LEU A 17 -19.76 -31.39 -31.13
C LEU A 17 -20.80 -31.11 -30.03
N VAL A 18 -21.74 -32.04 -29.81
CA VAL A 18 -22.76 -31.96 -28.76
C VAL A 18 -22.13 -32.04 -27.36
N LEU A 19 -21.11 -32.90 -27.15
CA LEU A 19 -20.34 -32.91 -25.90
C LEU A 19 -19.55 -31.61 -25.67
N ILE A 20 -19.03 -30.99 -26.72
CA ILE A 20 -18.34 -29.68 -26.63
C ILE A 20 -19.36 -28.55 -26.33
N CYS A 21 -20.56 -28.63 -26.92
CA CYS A 21 -21.66 -27.68 -26.69
C CYS A 21 -22.33 -27.85 -25.31
N LEU A 22 -22.20 -29.01 -24.66
CA LEU A 22 -22.67 -29.27 -23.29
C LEU A 22 -21.64 -28.92 -22.20
N SER A 23 -20.63 -28.11 -22.50
CA SER A 23 -19.61 -27.66 -21.54
C SER A 23 -20.17 -26.68 -20.50
N GLY A 24 -20.97 -27.24 -19.58
CA GLY A 24 -21.46 -26.57 -18.38
C GLY A 24 -20.29 -26.11 -17.52
N CYS A 25 -19.91 -24.85 -17.69
CA CYS A 25 -18.94 -24.18 -16.86
C CYS A 25 -19.55 -23.91 -15.48
N TYR A 26 -18.95 -24.43 -14.40
CA TYR A 26 -19.44 -24.11 -13.06
C TYR A 26 -19.08 -22.67 -12.70
N THR A 27 -20.09 -21.92 -12.26
CA THR A 27 -19.96 -20.58 -11.73
C THR A 27 -20.41 -20.61 -10.29
N THR A 28 -19.48 -20.36 -9.36
CA THR A 28 -19.81 -20.26 -7.94
C THR A 28 -19.88 -18.80 -7.57
N ARG A 29 -21.00 -18.42 -6.96
CA ARG A 29 -21.28 -17.05 -6.53
C ARG A 29 -21.42 -17.04 -5.02
N VAL A 30 -20.78 -16.08 -4.37
CA VAL A 30 -20.86 -15.85 -2.92
C VAL A 30 -21.47 -14.48 -2.71
N GLU A 31 -22.63 -14.46 -2.04
CA GLU A 31 -23.40 -13.26 -1.72
C GLU A 31 -23.74 -13.23 -0.23
N THR A 32 -23.82 -12.03 0.34
CA THR A 32 -24.32 -11.77 1.69
C THR A 32 -25.65 -11.01 1.60
N LYS A 33 -26.39 -10.79 2.70
CA LYS A 33 -27.65 -10.00 2.69
C LYS A 33 -27.48 -8.50 2.33
N SER A 34 -26.40 -8.10 1.65
CA SER A 34 -26.06 -6.71 1.36
C SER A 34 -26.52 -6.25 -0.04
N GLY A 35 -26.89 -4.98 -0.15
CA GLY A 35 -27.61 -4.36 -1.27
C GLY A 35 -26.79 -4.12 -2.57
N PRO A 36 -27.26 -3.22 -3.45
CA PRO A 36 -26.74 -3.11 -4.82
C PRO A 36 -25.26 -2.72 -4.86
N GLY A 37 -24.45 -3.52 -5.55
CA GLY A 37 -23.01 -3.30 -5.75
C GLY A 37 -22.67 -2.40 -6.93
N THR A 38 -21.37 -2.15 -7.12
CA THR A 38 -20.81 -1.46 -8.30
C THR A 38 -20.90 -2.30 -9.58
N GLU A 39 -20.43 -1.75 -10.69
CA GLU A 39 -20.15 -2.53 -11.90
C GLU A 39 -19.19 -3.70 -11.63
N VAL A 40 -19.36 -4.77 -12.42
CA VAL A 40 -18.55 -5.99 -12.30
C VAL A 40 -17.13 -5.72 -12.79
N ARG A 41 -16.14 -6.02 -11.95
CA ARG A 41 -14.74 -6.10 -12.35
C ARG A 41 -14.26 -7.54 -12.30
N SER A 42 -13.28 -7.89 -13.12
CA SER A 42 -12.78 -9.27 -13.19
C SER A 42 -11.31 -9.34 -13.50
N LYS A 43 -10.63 -10.35 -12.95
CA LYS A 43 -9.22 -10.65 -13.19
C LYS A 43 -9.02 -12.16 -13.31
N THR A 44 -8.18 -12.57 -14.25
CA THR A 44 -7.73 -13.97 -14.33
C THR A 44 -6.62 -14.18 -13.32
N VAL A 45 -6.76 -15.19 -12.48
CA VAL A 45 -5.77 -15.60 -11.49
C VAL A 45 -5.21 -16.96 -11.87
N HIS A 46 -3.95 -17.19 -11.52
CA HIS A 46 -3.24 -18.41 -11.83
C HIS A 46 -2.81 -19.07 -10.53
N SER A 47 -3.41 -20.21 -10.20
CA SER A 47 -2.91 -21.05 -9.12
C SER A 47 -1.82 -21.96 -9.67
N LEU A 48 -0.66 -22.00 -9.02
CA LEU A 48 0.48 -22.83 -9.43
C LEU A 48 0.78 -23.87 -8.36
N PHE A 49 1.08 -25.09 -8.80
CA PHE A 49 1.42 -26.24 -7.94
C PHE A 49 0.42 -26.41 -6.80
N TRP A 50 -0.87 -26.51 -7.13
CA TRP A 50 -1.93 -26.67 -6.12
C TRP A 50 -1.98 -25.57 -5.05
N GLY A 51 -1.41 -24.38 -5.32
CA GLY A 51 -1.35 -23.26 -4.38
C GLY A 51 -0.10 -23.24 -3.48
N LEU A 52 0.88 -24.14 -3.69
CA LEU A 52 2.13 -24.17 -2.91
C LEU A 52 3.04 -22.97 -3.17
N VAL A 53 3.08 -22.50 -4.41
CA VAL A 53 3.90 -21.34 -4.83
C VAL A 53 3.17 -20.02 -4.57
N ASN A 54 1.84 -20.05 -4.69
CA ASN A 54 1.00 -18.87 -4.69
C ASN A 54 0.24 -18.71 -3.36
N LYS A 55 0.97 -18.62 -2.24
CA LYS A 55 0.39 -18.39 -0.89
C LYS A 55 0.02 -16.93 -0.67
N PRO A 56 -1.18 -16.68 -0.12
CA PRO A 56 -2.42 -16.63 -0.90
C PRO A 56 -2.35 -15.56 -2.00
N GLN A 57 -2.99 -15.82 -3.16
CA GLN A 57 -3.13 -14.80 -4.20
C GLN A 57 -4.06 -13.68 -3.72
N VAL A 58 -3.47 -12.53 -3.38
CA VAL A 58 -4.24 -11.35 -2.98
C VAL A 58 -4.64 -10.57 -4.24
N ILE A 59 -5.95 -10.47 -4.48
CA ILE A 59 -6.50 -9.61 -5.52
C ILE A 59 -6.67 -8.22 -4.91
N THR A 60 -5.92 -7.24 -5.38
CA THR A 60 -6.10 -5.84 -5.00
C THR A 60 -7.35 -5.28 -5.66
N THR A 61 -8.15 -4.54 -4.89
CA THR A 61 -9.47 -4.06 -5.30
C THR A 61 -9.55 -2.55 -5.15
N PRO A 62 -8.76 -1.78 -5.93
CA PRO A 62 -8.55 -0.35 -5.70
C PRO A 62 -9.85 0.45 -5.70
N LEU A 63 -10.84 0.03 -6.50
CA LEU A 63 -12.18 0.65 -6.50
C LEU A 63 -12.93 0.43 -5.18
N CYS A 64 -12.87 -0.78 -4.61
CA CYS A 64 -13.58 -1.08 -3.36
C CYS A 64 -12.89 -0.39 -2.18
N ASP A 65 -11.56 -0.34 -2.22
CA ASP A 65 -10.73 0.34 -1.23
C ASP A 65 -10.99 1.85 -1.27
N SER A 66 -11.10 2.44 -2.48
CA SER A 66 -11.48 3.84 -2.70
C SER A 66 -12.90 4.17 -2.21
N LEU A 67 -13.86 3.25 -2.38
CA LEU A 67 -15.22 3.42 -1.88
C LEU A 67 -15.35 3.28 -0.35
N GLY A 68 -14.25 3.01 0.38
CA GLY A 68 -14.27 2.75 1.81
C GLY A 68 -15.08 1.48 2.16
N SER A 69 -15.30 0.62 1.17
CA SER A 69 -16.12 -0.56 1.31
C SER A 69 -15.35 -1.65 2.04
N LYS A 70 -15.79 -1.98 3.25
CA LYS A 70 -15.20 -3.06 4.06
C LYS A 70 -15.57 -4.47 3.58
N GLY A 71 -16.38 -4.58 2.51
CA GLY A 71 -16.85 -5.85 1.97
C GLY A 71 -17.06 -5.82 0.46
N MET A 72 -17.34 -7.00 -0.10
CA MET A 72 -17.81 -7.18 -1.47
C MET A 72 -19.31 -7.43 -1.45
N ALA A 73 -20.04 -6.83 -2.38
CA ALA A 73 -21.45 -7.13 -2.59
C ALA A 73 -21.61 -8.53 -3.23
N GLU A 74 -20.72 -8.84 -4.17
CA GLU A 74 -20.78 -10.09 -4.93
C GLU A 74 -19.38 -10.54 -5.33
N VAL A 75 -19.07 -11.83 -5.14
CA VAL A 75 -17.88 -12.46 -5.70
C VAL A 75 -18.31 -13.68 -6.52
N THR A 76 -17.87 -13.72 -7.77
CA THR A 76 -18.17 -14.77 -8.72
C THR A 76 -16.88 -15.38 -9.26
N VAL A 77 -16.70 -16.68 -9.08
CA VAL A 77 -15.58 -17.43 -9.66
C VAL A 77 -16.10 -18.18 -10.88
N LYS A 78 -15.52 -17.89 -12.05
CA LYS A 78 -15.85 -18.54 -13.31
C LYS A 78 -14.68 -19.39 -13.79
N ASN A 79 -14.97 -20.64 -14.12
CA ASN A 79 -14.07 -21.50 -14.87
C ASN A 79 -14.62 -21.71 -16.28
N ASN A 80 -13.77 -22.08 -17.24
CA ASN A 80 -14.21 -22.53 -18.56
C ASN A 80 -13.55 -23.86 -18.94
N LEU A 81 -14.02 -24.48 -20.01
CA LEU A 81 -13.51 -25.79 -20.44
C LEU A 81 -12.01 -25.75 -20.77
N GLY A 82 -11.52 -24.67 -21.38
CA GLY A 82 -10.10 -24.51 -21.70
C GLY A 82 -9.23 -24.44 -20.45
N TYR A 83 -9.63 -23.65 -19.46
CA TYR A 83 -8.94 -23.54 -18.17
C TYR A 83 -8.94 -24.87 -17.40
N SER A 84 -10.05 -25.61 -17.46
CA SER A 84 -10.16 -26.95 -16.89
C SER A 84 -9.20 -27.93 -17.58
N LEU A 85 -9.15 -27.92 -18.91
CA LEU A 85 -8.27 -28.79 -19.69
C LEU A 85 -6.79 -28.49 -19.40
N ILE A 86 -6.41 -27.21 -19.32
CA ILE A 86 -5.06 -26.80 -18.93
C ILE A 86 -4.71 -27.35 -17.54
N THR A 87 -5.63 -27.25 -16.58
CA THR A 87 -5.43 -27.80 -15.24
C THR A 87 -5.21 -29.31 -15.28
N VAL A 88 -6.01 -30.05 -16.05
CA VAL A 88 -5.91 -31.52 -16.17
C VAL A 88 -4.61 -31.94 -16.88
N VAL A 89 -4.30 -31.35 -18.03
CA VAL A 89 -3.10 -31.67 -18.82
C VAL A 89 -1.82 -31.35 -18.05
N THR A 90 -1.83 -30.29 -17.24
CA THR A 90 -0.70 -29.93 -16.38
C THR A 90 -0.72 -30.63 -15.02
N LEU A 91 -1.63 -31.58 -14.78
CA LEU A 91 -1.78 -32.29 -13.50
C LEU A 91 -1.87 -31.35 -12.29
N GLY A 92 -2.56 -30.21 -12.45
CA GLY A 92 -2.72 -29.19 -11.43
C GLY A 92 -1.50 -28.31 -11.15
N ILE A 93 -0.43 -28.45 -11.95
CA ILE A 93 0.73 -27.53 -11.90
C ILE A 93 0.29 -26.12 -12.28
N TRP A 94 -0.65 -25.97 -13.23
CA TRP A 94 -1.17 -24.68 -13.63
C TRP A 94 -2.69 -24.68 -13.75
N SER A 95 -3.35 -23.94 -12.85
CA SER A 95 -4.80 -23.82 -12.81
C SER A 95 -5.26 -22.35 -12.95
N PRO A 96 -5.61 -21.90 -14.17
CA PRO A 96 -6.18 -20.57 -14.37
C PRO A 96 -7.67 -20.54 -14.01
N MET A 97 -8.13 -19.42 -13.44
CA MET A 97 -9.57 -19.15 -13.22
C MET A 97 -9.86 -17.66 -13.30
N ARG A 98 -11.09 -17.28 -13.65
CA ARG A 98 -11.50 -15.87 -13.70
C ARG A 98 -12.30 -15.52 -12.46
N VAL A 99 -11.76 -14.63 -11.64
CA VAL A 99 -12.45 -14.10 -10.45
C VAL A 99 -13.07 -12.76 -10.84
N ALA A 100 -14.37 -12.62 -10.61
CA ALA A 100 -15.13 -11.40 -10.83
C ALA A 100 -15.77 -10.93 -9.52
N TRP A 101 -15.88 -9.62 -9.33
CA TRP A 101 -16.39 -9.04 -8.09
C TRP A 101 -17.13 -7.73 -8.32
N LYS A 102 -18.01 -7.39 -7.37
CA LYS A 102 -18.65 -6.08 -7.21
C LYS A 102 -18.37 -5.56 -5.80
N CYS A 103 -17.97 -4.30 -5.70
CA CYS A 103 -17.79 -3.66 -4.40
C CYS A 103 -19.16 -3.37 -3.77
N SER A 104 -19.28 -3.50 -2.45
CA SER A 104 -20.47 -2.96 -1.76
C SER A 104 -20.42 -1.44 -1.76
N LYS A 105 -21.59 -0.81 -1.91
CA LYS A 105 -21.70 0.64 -1.69
C LYS A 105 -21.58 0.91 -0.18
N PRO A 106 -20.88 1.95 0.26
CA PRO A 106 -20.84 2.33 1.66
C PRO A 106 -22.27 2.65 2.13
N CYS A 107 -22.74 2.00 3.19
CA CYS A 107 -24.02 2.34 3.79
C CYS A 107 -23.93 3.76 4.36
N GLN A 108 -24.71 4.69 3.81
CA GLN A 108 -24.97 5.94 4.51
C GLN A 108 -25.64 5.59 5.84
N MET A 109 -25.12 6.13 6.94
CA MET A 109 -25.77 5.95 8.24
C MET A 109 -27.13 6.66 8.16
N ALA A 110 -28.21 5.89 8.09
CA ALA A 110 -29.56 6.40 8.23
C ALA A 110 -29.74 6.91 9.67
N GLY A 111 -29.55 8.21 9.87
CA GLY A 111 -29.63 8.83 11.20
C GLY A 111 -29.27 10.31 11.27
N HIS A 112 -29.39 11.07 10.17
CA HIS A 112 -29.42 12.53 10.25
C HIS A 112 -30.58 13.04 9.39
N LEU A 113 -31.72 13.25 10.04
CA LEU A 113 -32.84 13.96 9.47
C LEU A 113 -32.53 15.46 9.55
N GLY A 114 -32.42 16.10 8.38
CA GLY A 114 -32.64 17.53 8.25
C GLY A 114 -31.53 18.29 7.52
N GLY A 115 -31.77 18.57 6.23
CA GLY A 115 -31.45 19.87 5.67
C GLY A 115 -30.27 19.92 4.69
N ASP A 116 -30.64 20.04 3.42
CA ASP A 116 -29.96 20.73 2.33
C ASP A 116 -28.64 20.14 1.81
N ASP A 117 -28.80 19.21 0.86
CA ASP A 117 -28.38 19.37 -0.54
C ASP A 117 -27.30 20.44 -0.78
N ASN A 118 -26.02 20.13 -0.54
CA ASN A 118 -24.87 20.61 -1.32
C ASN A 118 -23.54 19.95 -0.88
N ASN A 119 -22.98 19.15 -1.78
CA ASN A 119 -21.58 19.25 -2.22
C ASN A 119 -20.45 19.13 -1.17
N TYR A 120 -19.97 17.91 -0.87
CA TYR A 120 -18.57 17.64 -0.43
C TYR A 120 -18.17 16.16 -0.68
N ALA A 121 -18.23 15.70 -1.92
CA ALA A 121 -17.33 14.62 -2.34
C ALA A 121 -16.09 15.31 -2.88
N LEU A 122 -15.05 15.46 -2.04
CA LEU A 122 -13.73 15.85 -2.54
C LEU A 122 -13.35 14.82 -3.61
N GLU A 123 -13.24 15.26 -4.85
CA GLU A 123 -12.67 14.49 -5.94
C GLU A 123 -11.21 14.19 -5.60
N ILE A 124 -10.98 13.12 -4.84
CA ILE A 124 -9.65 12.50 -4.79
C ILE A 124 -9.49 11.84 -6.15
N ASP A 125 -8.66 12.46 -6.98
CA ASP A 125 -8.26 11.93 -8.29
C ASP A 125 -7.88 10.45 -8.16
N ASN A 126 -8.36 9.65 -9.12
CA ASN A 126 -8.31 8.19 -9.17
C ASN A 126 -6.85 7.75 -9.41
N GLY A 127 -5.99 7.91 -8.40
CA GLY A 127 -4.55 7.73 -8.52
C GLY A 127 -3.71 8.31 -7.39
N THR A 128 -4.28 9.11 -6.47
CA THR A 128 -3.51 9.65 -5.34
C THR A 128 -3.15 8.52 -4.36
N PRO A 129 -1.85 8.28 -4.07
CA PRO A 129 -1.43 7.24 -3.15
C PRO A 129 -1.85 7.60 -1.72
N LEU A 130 -2.43 6.61 -1.04
CA LEU A 130 -2.88 6.71 0.35
C LEU A 130 -1.81 6.17 1.28
N PHE A 131 -1.50 6.90 2.36
CA PHE A 131 -0.68 6.33 3.42
C PHE A 131 -1.54 5.33 4.21
N PRO A 132 -1.01 4.18 4.65
CA PRO A 132 -1.79 3.25 5.46
C PRO A 132 -2.34 3.95 6.71
N TRP A 133 -3.66 4.03 6.85
CA TRP A 133 -4.32 4.79 7.92
C TRP A 133 -5.45 3.98 8.60
N PRO A 134 -5.54 3.94 9.94
CA PRO A 134 -4.60 4.49 10.93
C PRO A 134 -3.17 3.95 10.73
N PRO A 135 -2.12 4.70 11.10
CA PRO A 135 -0.75 4.32 10.78
C PRO A 135 -0.42 2.93 11.32
N PRO A 136 0.48 2.17 10.66
CA PRO A 136 1.04 0.96 11.24
C PRO A 136 1.69 1.26 12.60
N GLU A 137 1.99 0.20 13.34
CA GLU A 137 2.81 0.31 14.55
C GLU A 137 4.11 1.07 14.24
N PHE A 138 4.39 2.09 15.05
CA PHE A 138 5.57 2.94 14.96
C PHE A 138 6.41 2.77 16.23
N SER A 139 7.72 2.95 16.11
CA SER A 139 8.68 2.82 17.20
C SER A 139 8.51 3.91 18.25
N ALA A 140 8.26 5.13 17.80
CA ALA A 140 8.05 6.30 18.65
C ALA A 140 7.24 7.36 17.88
N ARG A 141 6.67 8.32 18.62
CA ARG A 141 6.02 9.49 18.04
C ARG A 141 6.36 10.77 18.80
N HIS A 142 6.24 11.91 18.13
CA HIS A 142 6.36 13.23 18.74
C HIS A 142 5.46 14.24 18.02
N VAL A 143 4.71 15.04 18.77
CA VAL A 143 3.89 16.12 18.18
C VAL A 143 4.70 17.40 18.18
N LEU A 144 4.92 17.99 17.01
CA LEU A 144 5.66 19.25 16.89
C LEU A 144 4.86 20.41 17.50
N LYS A 145 5.58 21.39 18.07
CA LYS A 145 4.95 22.56 18.69
C LYS A 145 4.34 23.45 17.61
N LYS A 146 3.09 23.91 17.81
CA LYS A 146 2.38 24.80 16.88
C LYS A 146 3.12 26.09 16.55
N LYS A 147 3.98 26.59 17.47
CA LYS A 147 4.79 27.80 17.23
C LYS A 147 5.68 27.72 15.99
N TYR A 148 6.08 26.51 15.57
CA TYR A 148 6.92 26.30 14.40
C TYR A 148 6.17 26.58 13.08
N PHE A 149 4.83 26.65 13.12
CA PHE A 149 3.95 26.82 11.95
C PHE A 149 3.03 28.04 12.11
N LYS A 150 3.42 29.01 12.94
CA LYS A 150 2.55 30.14 13.35
C LYS A 150 2.14 31.04 12.18
N ASP A 151 2.97 31.14 11.16
CA ASP A 151 2.78 32.01 10.00
C ASP A 151 2.11 31.27 8.81
N ASP A 152 1.91 29.96 8.94
CA ASP A 152 1.35 29.10 7.90
C ASP A 152 -0.17 29.25 7.83
N LYS A 153 -0.70 29.43 6.60
CA LYS A 153 -2.15 29.62 6.36
C LYS A 153 -2.80 28.42 5.70
N THR A 154 -2.01 27.62 5.01
CA THR A 154 -2.45 26.45 4.23
C THR A 154 -1.59 25.24 4.56
N LEU A 155 -2.07 24.04 4.21
CA LEU A 155 -1.26 22.82 4.31
C LEU A 155 -0.01 22.89 3.42
N GLY A 156 -0.08 23.62 2.30
CA GLY A 156 1.07 23.88 1.45
C GLY A 156 2.13 24.77 2.11
N ASP A 157 1.73 25.78 2.88
CA ASP A 157 2.69 26.62 3.64
C ASP A 157 3.38 25.78 4.73
N MET A 158 2.59 24.98 5.45
CA MET A 158 3.12 24.05 6.44
C MET A 158 4.08 23.03 5.83
N ASN A 159 3.80 22.55 4.61
CA ASN A 159 4.73 21.71 3.88
C ASN A 159 6.04 22.44 3.56
N LYS A 160 5.99 23.68 3.05
CA LYS A 160 7.21 24.48 2.78
C LYS A 160 8.06 24.65 4.04
N THR A 161 7.43 24.86 5.20
CA THR A 161 8.14 24.92 6.48
C THR A 161 8.86 23.60 6.80
N LEU A 162 8.22 22.46 6.55
CA LEU A 162 8.86 21.14 6.68
C LEU A 162 10.03 20.98 5.69
N GLU A 163 9.85 21.37 4.43
CA GLU A 163 10.90 21.30 3.40
C GLU A 163 12.12 22.16 3.78
N ASN A 164 11.90 23.39 4.25
CA ASN A 164 12.94 24.30 4.73
C ASN A 164 13.76 23.74 5.91
N VAL A 165 13.16 22.85 6.71
CA VAL A 165 13.84 22.14 7.80
C VAL A 165 14.55 20.88 7.30
N LEU A 166 13.98 20.17 6.33
CA LEU A 166 14.49 18.90 5.82
C LEU A 166 15.68 19.09 4.86
N ASP A 167 15.62 20.09 3.99
CA ASP A 167 16.57 20.28 2.89
C ASP A 167 18.00 20.58 3.35
N PRO A 168 18.25 21.45 4.36
CA PRO A 168 19.60 21.69 4.86
C PRO A 168 20.29 20.47 5.46
N LEU A 169 19.51 19.43 5.80
CA LEU A 169 20.01 18.17 6.36
C LEU A 169 20.08 17.02 5.33
N ASN A 170 19.88 17.31 4.05
CA ASN A 170 19.91 16.37 2.92
C ASN A 170 18.81 15.30 2.94
N TYR A 171 17.62 15.62 3.49
CA TYR A 171 16.41 14.82 3.30
C TYR A 171 15.70 15.18 1.99
N SER A 172 16.47 15.24 0.89
CA SER A 172 15.98 15.65 -0.44
C SER A 172 15.00 14.65 -1.04
N ASP A 173 15.24 13.36 -0.80
CA ASP A 173 14.36 12.29 -1.26
C ASP A 173 13.22 12.13 -0.25
N ARG A 174 11.99 12.34 -0.72
CA ARG A 174 10.76 12.31 0.08
C ARG A 174 9.55 11.97 -0.78
N SER A 175 8.49 11.51 -0.13
CA SER A 175 7.24 11.13 -0.79
C SER A 175 6.02 11.59 -0.03
N TYR A 176 5.00 11.98 -0.78
CA TYR A 176 3.74 12.51 -0.29
C TYR A 176 2.61 11.51 -0.47
N TYR A 177 1.77 11.43 0.55
CA TYR A 177 0.59 10.59 0.57
C TYR A 177 -0.59 11.35 1.16
N TYR A 178 -1.79 10.98 0.73
CA TYR A 178 -3.00 11.44 1.39
C TYR A 178 -3.22 10.70 2.72
N ILE A 179 -3.65 11.44 3.74
CA ILE A 179 -4.25 10.95 5.00
C ILE A 179 -5.51 11.79 5.27
N PRO A 180 -6.42 11.37 6.18
CA PRO A 180 -7.63 12.13 6.45
C PRO A 180 -7.34 13.61 6.75
N ASN A 181 -7.97 14.49 5.96
CA ASN A 181 -7.84 15.94 6.06
C ASN A 181 -6.40 16.47 6.02
N GLY A 182 -5.47 15.78 5.36
CA GLY A 182 -4.13 16.31 5.19
C GLY A 182 -3.19 15.39 4.45
N PHE A 183 -1.92 15.37 4.85
CA PHE A 183 -0.88 14.63 4.15
C PHE A 183 0.11 13.95 5.10
N ALA A 184 0.67 12.84 4.62
CA ALA A 184 1.86 12.24 5.21
C ALA A 184 3.05 12.50 4.29
N LEU A 185 4.11 13.08 4.86
CA LEU A 185 5.40 13.29 4.21
C LEU A 185 6.39 12.25 4.75
N VAL A 186 6.80 11.32 3.89
CA VAL A 186 7.73 10.23 4.20
C VAL A 186 9.13 10.64 3.77
N THR A 187 10.10 10.61 4.67
CA THR A 187 11.50 10.87 4.33
C THR A 187 12.19 9.64 3.75
N ARG A 188 13.30 9.87 3.05
CA ARG A 188 14.26 8.80 2.78
C ARG A 188 14.70 8.04 4.02
N ILE A 189 15.18 6.83 3.75
CA ILE A 189 15.79 5.95 4.73
C ILE A 189 17.08 6.56 5.24
N GLU A 190 17.24 6.57 6.55
CA GLU A 190 18.43 7.07 7.22
C GLU A 190 19.08 5.97 8.04
N GLN A 191 20.37 5.72 7.80
CA GLN A 191 21.17 4.87 8.69
C GLN A 191 21.57 5.62 9.95
N ILE A 192 21.41 4.93 11.09
CA ILE A 192 21.68 5.45 12.42
C ILE A 192 22.58 4.48 13.20
N THR A 193 23.26 5.00 14.21
CA THR A 193 23.91 4.19 15.23
C THR A 193 22.85 3.51 16.12
N LYS A 194 23.28 2.56 16.95
CA LYS A 194 22.42 1.92 17.96
C LYS A 194 21.82 2.93 18.96
N ASP A 195 22.48 4.06 19.22
CA ASP A 195 21.97 5.15 20.07
C ASP A 195 21.16 6.21 19.29
N GLY A 196 20.82 5.93 18.03
CA GLY A 196 19.95 6.76 17.19
C GLY A 196 20.61 7.95 16.52
N GLN A 197 21.93 8.13 16.68
CA GLN A 197 22.68 9.18 16.02
C GLN A 197 22.73 8.91 14.51
N SER A 198 22.38 9.92 13.70
CA SER A 198 22.58 9.83 12.26
C SER A 198 24.04 9.54 11.94
N LEU A 199 24.30 8.56 11.07
CA LEU A 199 25.63 8.36 10.53
C LEU A 199 26.05 9.59 9.70
N ASN A 200 27.34 9.73 9.43
CA ASN A 200 27.83 10.76 8.51
C ASN A 200 27.62 10.30 7.06
N PRO A 201 27.41 11.22 6.10
CA PRO A 201 27.48 10.88 4.68
C PRO A 201 28.86 10.33 4.30
N PRO A 202 28.96 9.40 3.32
CA PRO A 202 27.85 8.84 2.56
C PRO A 202 27.07 7.75 3.30
N GLU A 203 27.61 7.11 4.35
CA GLU A 203 26.98 6.00 5.09
C GLU A 203 25.55 6.25 5.55
N ARG A 204 25.24 7.48 5.96
CA ARG A 204 23.88 7.91 6.35
C ARG A 204 22.81 7.51 5.33
N TRP A 205 23.19 7.59 4.07
CA TRP A 205 22.32 7.50 2.90
C TRP A 205 22.69 6.35 1.96
N SER A 206 23.90 5.81 2.12
CA SER A 206 24.40 4.78 1.24
C SER A 206 23.68 3.49 1.48
N VAL A 207 23.72 2.67 0.46
CA VAL A 207 23.46 1.26 0.62
C VAL A 207 24.71 0.54 0.19
N LYS A 208 25.43 -0.02 1.16
CA LYS A 208 26.59 -0.86 0.86
C LYS A 208 26.09 -2.18 0.26
N ALA A 209 25.88 -2.23 -1.06
CA ALA A 209 25.79 -3.48 -1.79
C ALA A 209 27.20 -4.06 -1.96
N SER A 210 27.55 -5.08 -1.19
CA SER A 210 28.70 -5.92 -1.55
C SER A 210 28.42 -6.59 -2.90
N PRO A 211 29.38 -6.64 -3.84
CA PRO A 211 29.20 -7.34 -5.10
C PRO A 211 29.17 -8.86 -4.85
N MET A 212 27.98 -9.38 -4.58
CA MET A 212 27.75 -10.81 -4.50
C MET A 212 27.74 -11.39 -5.91
N LYS A 213 28.64 -12.34 -6.18
CA LYS A 213 28.91 -12.90 -7.51
C LYS A 213 27.78 -13.74 -8.12
N ASN A 214 26.68 -13.99 -7.41
CA ASN A 214 25.57 -14.81 -7.90
C ASN A 214 24.21 -14.30 -7.36
N LEU A 215 23.50 -13.41 -8.07
CA LEU A 215 22.15 -13.01 -7.67
C LEU A 215 21.18 -12.81 -8.84
N SER A 216 19.93 -13.23 -8.61
CA SER A 216 18.77 -12.86 -9.41
C SER A 216 18.41 -11.38 -9.21
N PHE A 217 17.80 -10.76 -10.23
CA PHE A 217 17.46 -9.33 -10.29
C PHE A 217 16.81 -8.75 -9.01
N PRO A 218 15.87 -9.45 -8.32
CA PRO A 218 15.26 -8.93 -7.08
C PRO A 218 16.24 -8.85 -5.89
N ALA A 219 17.19 -9.78 -5.81
CA ALA A 219 18.13 -9.84 -4.69
C ALA A 219 19.25 -8.79 -4.81
N TYR A 220 19.57 -8.38 -6.05
CA TYR A 220 20.47 -7.26 -6.34
C TYR A 220 19.88 -5.91 -5.93
N ILE A 221 18.60 -5.64 -6.27
CA ILE A 221 17.88 -4.44 -5.79
C ILE A 221 17.76 -4.46 -4.25
N LYS A 222 17.50 -5.64 -3.64
CA LYS A 222 17.53 -5.79 -2.17
C LYS A 222 18.92 -5.45 -1.60
N ALA A 223 20.01 -5.92 -2.20
CA ALA A 223 21.37 -5.61 -1.74
C ALA A 223 21.77 -4.12 -1.94
N LEU A 224 21.28 -3.49 -3.01
CA LEU A 224 21.39 -2.05 -3.28
C LEU A 224 20.44 -1.18 -2.47
N LEU A 225 19.51 -1.77 -1.69
CA LEU A 225 18.69 -1.07 -0.71
C LEU A 225 19.06 -1.35 0.76
N PHE A 226 19.80 -2.43 1.08
CA PHE A 226 20.15 -2.77 2.47
C PHE A 226 21.64 -3.09 2.74
N PRO A 227 22.27 -2.41 3.72
CA PRO A 227 23.48 -2.91 4.38
C PRO A 227 23.24 -4.32 4.96
N PRO A 228 24.27 -5.17 5.09
CA PRO A 228 24.13 -6.50 5.68
C PRO A 228 23.58 -6.45 7.11
N ASP A 229 23.97 -5.43 7.89
CA ASP A 229 23.57 -5.21 9.28
C ASP A 229 23.48 -3.71 9.62
N GLY A 230 22.68 -3.36 10.63
CA GLY A 230 22.62 -1.99 11.15
C GLY A 230 21.24 -1.55 11.65
N HIS A 231 21.19 -0.30 12.13
CA HIS A 231 19.97 0.38 12.50
C HIS A 231 19.64 1.44 11.45
N PHE A 232 18.36 1.58 11.12
CA PHE A 232 17.89 2.63 10.23
C PHE A 232 16.51 3.10 10.66
N ARG A 233 16.16 4.32 10.26
CA ARG A 233 14.85 4.90 10.51
C ARG A 233 14.24 5.51 9.26
N ILE A 234 12.92 5.53 9.26
CA ILE A 234 12.09 6.35 8.37
C ILE A 234 11.32 7.32 9.27
N ILE A 235 11.29 8.59 8.87
CA ILE A 235 10.57 9.64 9.58
C ILE A 235 9.35 9.99 8.72
N VAL A 236 8.16 9.93 9.31
CA VAL A 236 6.92 10.32 8.65
C VAL A 236 6.32 11.51 9.38
N PHE A 237 6.11 12.62 8.68
CA PHE A 237 5.40 13.78 9.19
C PHE A 237 3.93 13.67 8.78
N ALA A 238 3.07 13.30 9.73
CA ALA A 238 1.62 13.22 9.52
C ALA A 238 0.97 14.54 9.92
N VAL A 239 0.47 15.28 8.94
CA VAL A 239 -0.27 16.54 9.12
C VAL A 239 -1.75 16.27 8.94
N THR A 240 -2.51 16.36 10.03
CA THR A 240 -3.96 16.09 10.03
C THR A 240 -4.63 16.82 11.21
N ASP A 241 -5.93 17.10 11.09
CA ASP A 241 -6.78 17.59 12.17
C ASP A 241 -7.48 16.49 12.97
N GLN A 242 -7.29 15.23 12.58
CA GLN A 242 -7.94 14.09 13.23
C GLN A 242 -6.99 13.42 14.24
N PRO A 243 -7.45 13.14 15.47
CA PRO A 243 -6.70 12.29 16.38
C PRO A 243 -6.64 10.86 15.83
N PHE A 244 -5.52 10.19 16.04
CA PHE A 244 -5.33 8.81 15.60
C PHE A 244 -4.54 7.99 16.61
N ASN A 245 -4.66 6.68 16.49
CA ASN A 245 -3.79 5.71 17.14
C ASN A 245 -3.12 4.81 16.09
N SER A 246 -2.19 3.95 16.49
CA SER A 246 -1.71 2.89 15.61
C SER A 246 -2.84 1.90 15.27
N SER A 247 -2.71 1.24 14.13
CA SER A 247 -3.63 0.19 13.68
C SER A 247 -3.42 -1.16 14.39
N GLY A 248 -2.41 -1.29 15.27
CA GLY A 248 -1.99 -2.57 15.86
C GLY A 248 -1.20 -3.48 14.91
N ARG A 249 -1.05 -3.09 13.63
CA ARG A 249 -0.38 -3.90 12.61
C ARG A 249 1.09 -3.49 12.50
N SER A 250 1.99 -4.44 12.68
CA SER A 250 3.42 -4.24 12.39
C SER A 250 3.65 -4.12 10.87
N VAL A 251 4.60 -3.29 10.47
CA VAL A 251 5.00 -3.10 9.08
C VAL A 251 6.35 -3.77 8.82
N SER A 252 6.47 -4.45 7.68
CA SER A 252 7.76 -5.02 7.25
C SER A 252 8.69 -3.91 6.78
N GLN A 253 10.00 -4.13 6.92
CA GLN A 253 11.01 -3.24 6.36
C GLN A 253 10.78 -2.96 4.87
N SER A 254 10.53 -4.00 4.07
CA SER A 254 10.33 -3.84 2.62
C SER A 254 9.11 -3.00 2.30
N THR A 255 8.02 -3.16 3.06
CA THR A 255 6.82 -2.34 2.90
C THR A 255 7.10 -0.89 3.26
N ALA A 256 7.82 -0.64 4.36
CA ALA A 256 8.14 0.72 4.79
C ALA A 256 9.10 1.42 3.81
N MET A 257 10.03 0.68 3.21
CA MET A 257 10.93 1.22 2.17
C MET A 257 10.18 1.64 0.91
N ASN A 258 9.17 0.87 0.51
CA ASN A 258 8.38 1.20 -0.67
C ASN A 258 7.59 2.50 -0.51
N TRP A 259 7.40 2.99 0.72
CA TRP A 259 6.77 4.30 0.94
C TRP A 259 7.53 5.44 0.25
N LEU A 260 8.84 5.35 0.07
CA LEU A 260 9.60 6.38 -0.66
C LEU A 260 9.42 6.30 -2.19
N HIS A 261 8.95 5.16 -2.71
CA HIS A 261 8.80 4.94 -4.15
C HIS A 261 7.35 5.11 -4.61
N ASP A 262 6.40 4.64 -3.81
CA ASP A 262 5.00 4.54 -4.21
C ASP A 262 4.22 5.84 -4.02
N GLY A 263 4.83 6.84 -3.38
CA GLY A 263 4.21 8.13 -3.06
C GLY A 263 4.51 9.19 -4.11
N LEU A 264 3.83 10.33 -4.03
CA LEU A 264 4.03 11.44 -4.96
C LEU A 264 5.32 12.19 -4.63
N ASN A 265 6.00 12.71 -5.65
CA ASN A 265 7.22 13.50 -5.49
C ASN A 265 6.97 14.93 -4.98
N VAL A 266 5.74 15.44 -5.11
CA VAL A 266 5.33 16.79 -4.68
C VAL A 266 3.95 16.71 -4.03
N LEU A 267 3.68 17.56 -3.03
CA LEU A 267 2.35 17.69 -2.43
C LEU A 267 1.35 18.23 -3.48
N PRO A 268 0.27 17.50 -3.80
CA PRO A 268 -0.70 17.95 -4.80
C PRO A 268 -1.43 19.24 -4.40
N ASP A 269 -1.68 20.09 -5.38
CA ASP A 269 -2.44 21.34 -5.28
C ASP A 269 -3.78 21.22 -4.50
N PRO A 270 -4.62 20.20 -4.73
CA PRO A 270 -5.88 20.04 -3.99
C PRO A 270 -5.69 19.89 -2.48
N ILE A 271 -4.58 19.32 -2.03
CA ILE A 271 -4.27 19.19 -0.60
C ILE A 271 -3.55 20.44 -0.12
N ALA A 272 -2.58 20.94 -0.90
CA ALA A 272 -1.77 22.10 -0.54
C ALA A 272 -2.62 23.36 -0.31
N LYS A 273 -3.71 23.55 -1.07
CA LYS A 273 -4.63 24.70 -0.95
C LYS A 273 -5.57 24.62 0.25
N ASN A 274 -5.68 23.47 0.94
CA ASN A 274 -6.52 23.35 2.11
C ASN A 274 -6.07 24.30 3.22
N LYS A 275 -7.04 24.99 3.83
CA LYS A 275 -6.78 25.95 4.90
C LYS A 275 -6.27 25.23 6.15
N LEU A 276 -5.18 25.73 6.72
CA LEU A 276 -4.69 25.25 8.01
C LEU A 276 -5.63 25.72 9.11
N SER A 277 -6.05 24.81 9.98
CA SER A 277 -6.91 25.11 11.13
C SER A 277 -6.16 24.93 12.44
N ASN A 278 -6.66 25.51 13.53
CA ASN A 278 -6.12 25.27 14.88
C ASN A 278 -6.17 23.80 15.33
N ASN A 279 -6.96 22.93 14.70
CA ASN A 279 -7.03 21.50 15.01
C ASN A 279 -5.94 20.67 14.31
N HIS A 280 -5.31 21.21 13.27
CA HIS A 280 -4.24 20.52 12.56
C HIS A 280 -3.00 20.41 13.46
N ASN A 281 -2.40 19.22 13.50
CA ASN A 281 -1.15 18.96 14.19
C ASN A 281 -0.17 18.26 13.23
N CYS A 282 1.13 18.54 13.37
CA CYS A 282 2.18 17.71 12.78
C CYS A 282 2.62 16.67 13.80
N THR A 283 2.29 15.40 13.57
CA THR A 283 2.81 14.29 14.36
C THR A 283 3.91 13.59 13.58
N VAL A 284 5.11 13.59 14.15
CA VAL A 284 6.25 12.83 13.64
C VAL A 284 6.12 11.40 14.13
N LEU A 285 6.09 10.45 13.19
CA LEU A 285 6.13 9.02 13.43
C LEU A 285 7.51 8.49 13.06
N ILE A 286 8.13 7.74 13.96
CA ILE A 286 9.42 7.11 13.73
C ILE A 286 9.22 5.62 13.52
N TYR A 287 9.72 5.11 12.40
CA TYR A 287 9.82 3.69 12.14
C TYR A 287 11.30 3.31 12.19
N GLU A 288 11.74 2.83 13.36
CA GLU A 288 13.10 2.33 13.57
C GLU A 288 13.14 0.81 13.34
N PHE A 289 14.13 0.37 12.58
CA PHE A 289 14.35 -1.02 12.30
C PHE A 289 15.77 -1.44 12.64
N LYS A 290 15.91 -2.66 13.14
CA LYS A 290 17.18 -3.34 13.32
C LYS A 290 17.29 -4.49 12.34
N LYS A 291 18.37 -4.52 11.56
CA LYS A 291 18.72 -5.66 10.70
C LYS A 291 19.94 -6.39 11.26
N ASP A 292 19.79 -7.69 11.50
CA ASP A 292 20.92 -8.59 11.78
C ASP A 292 21.39 -9.24 10.47
N VAL A 293 22.69 -9.57 10.36
CA VAL A 293 23.39 -10.04 9.14
C VAL A 293 22.63 -11.11 8.31
N SER A 294 21.87 -11.99 8.97
CA SER A 294 21.16 -13.12 8.33
C SER A 294 19.64 -13.11 8.52
N LYS A 295 19.07 -12.03 9.07
CA LYS A 295 17.62 -11.94 9.38
C LYS A 295 16.98 -10.77 8.65
N ASP A 296 15.69 -10.89 8.37
CA ASP A 296 14.89 -9.74 7.94
C ASP A 296 14.89 -8.69 9.05
N ALA A 297 14.91 -7.40 8.68
CA ALA A 297 14.92 -6.35 9.68
C ALA A 297 13.61 -6.34 10.45
N LYS A 298 13.73 -6.15 11.76
CA LYS A 298 12.61 -6.10 12.68
C LYS A 298 12.36 -4.65 13.07
N LEU A 299 11.09 -4.25 13.01
CA LEU A 299 10.65 -2.99 13.62
C LEU A 299 10.94 -3.06 15.11
N LEU A 300 11.61 -2.04 15.64
CA LEU A 300 11.82 -1.89 17.07
C LEU A 300 10.60 -1.18 17.67
N ASN A 301 9.71 -1.94 18.28
CA ASN A 301 8.50 -1.41 18.91
C ASN A 301 8.25 -2.10 20.28
N PRO A 302 8.24 -1.35 21.40
CA PRO A 302 8.57 0.08 21.48
C PRO A 302 10.02 0.34 21.11
N GLY A 303 10.30 1.52 20.54
CA GLY A 303 11.67 1.99 20.34
C GLY A 303 12.36 2.29 21.67
N THR A 304 13.70 2.29 21.70
CA THR A 304 14.45 2.65 22.91
C THR A 304 14.56 4.17 23.12
N LEU A 305 14.24 4.96 22.09
CA LEU A 305 14.33 6.41 22.08
C LEU A 305 12.94 7.02 21.95
N THR A 306 12.75 8.21 22.53
CA THR A 306 11.52 8.97 22.29
C THR A 306 11.52 9.58 20.89
N GLY A 307 10.36 9.97 20.38
CA GLY A 307 10.29 10.66 19.08
C GLY A 307 11.09 11.98 19.09
N ALA A 308 11.14 12.68 20.24
CA ALA A 308 11.96 13.88 20.39
C ALA A 308 13.46 13.57 20.30
N ASP A 309 13.93 12.49 20.93
CA ASP A 309 15.33 12.06 20.87
C ASP A 309 15.75 11.79 19.43
N HIS A 310 14.91 11.11 18.64
CA HIS A 310 15.21 10.90 17.22
C HIS A 310 15.36 12.22 16.46
N LEU A 311 14.49 13.21 16.70
CA LEU A 311 14.57 14.53 16.06
C LEU A 311 15.81 15.33 16.50
N ILE A 312 16.26 15.16 17.74
CA ILE A 312 17.49 15.78 18.25
C ILE A 312 18.70 15.11 17.57
N LYS A 313 18.76 13.78 17.59
CA LYS A 313 19.85 12.98 17.01
C LYS A 313 19.95 13.15 15.49
N SER A 314 18.85 13.45 14.82
CA SER A 314 18.80 13.79 13.39
C SER A 314 19.19 15.22 13.06
N LYS A 315 19.35 16.07 14.09
CA LYS A 315 19.51 17.53 14.01
C LYS A 315 18.26 18.29 13.50
N LEU A 316 17.15 17.62 13.23
CA LEU A 316 15.90 18.26 12.78
C LEU A 316 15.33 19.21 13.84
N MET A 317 15.34 18.80 15.11
CA MET A 317 14.81 19.63 16.21
C MET A 317 15.51 20.99 16.29
N LYS A 318 16.83 21.01 16.05
CA LYS A 318 17.61 22.26 16.04
C LYS A 318 17.11 23.24 14.98
N LEU A 319 16.76 22.76 13.78
CA LEU A 319 16.27 23.62 12.71
C LEU A 319 14.84 24.09 12.95
N PHE A 320 13.98 23.26 13.56
CA PHE A 320 12.65 23.69 14.00
C PHE A 320 12.73 24.80 15.05
N ASP A 321 13.68 24.73 15.99
CA ASP A 321 13.86 25.77 17.01
C ASP A 321 14.34 27.13 16.46
N HIS A 322 14.76 27.18 15.20
CA HIS A 322 15.14 28.40 14.48
C HIS A 322 14.04 28.95 13.52
N GLN A 323 12.88 28.28 13.43
CA GLN A 323 11.68 28.79 12.74
C GLN A 323 10.89 29.73 13.67
#